data_AF-A0A1I5YK07-F1
#
_entry.id   AF-A0A1I5YK07-F1
#
_cell.length_a   1.000
_cell.length_b   1.000
_cell.length_c   1.000
_cell.angle_alpha   90.00
_cell.angle_beta   90.00
_cell.angle_gamma   90.00
#
_symmetry.space_group_name_H-M   'P 1'
#
loop_
_entity.id
_entity.type
_entity.pdbx_description
1 polymer ?
#
loop_
_entity_poly.entity_id
_entity_poly.type
_entity_poly.pdbx_seq_one_letter_code
_entity_poly.pdbx_strand_id
1 'polypeptide(L)'
;MSYHSPLHLLVCLQISPDEINAESILRLKSKLLAEFSLTTDITININGTAYTKDAILKIIDQLKVVDDLTIHKEIYSKTSLLNWMENPTQKVFPIDLAKDILNTNTNNDLLQNIMLEAFGEYVKFNFQKGRFRLFANILDFIPNFSEAHSLIIYESLYYGIENVINDINNAKKLPDIKTNKLAFGFISEPNWTDFLNNLPSSFEETRNLYCVSAIDYIVRIQKIDYEWTYEISAQLEQTLCEESLKQVISQNHEICARKSKSRRESQLEGPWIWLPVFIFTALSRIVSCNNSSKPKYDYDQRDNYKYSVPAPSYRQPLDSLLH
;
A
#
# COMPACT_ATOMS: atom_id res chain seq x y z
N MET A 1 -4.87 6.31 16.14
CA MET A 1 -6.07 5.64 16.68
C MET A 1 -7.20 6.23 15.88
N SER A 2 -7.86 5.46 15.02
CA SER A 2 -8.86 6.02 14.12
C SER A 2 -9.96 6.74 14.93
N TYR A 3 -10.38 7.90 14.42
CA TYR A 3 -11.44 8.69 15.06
C TYR A 3 -12.69 7.85 15.22
N HIS A 4 -13.33 7.90 16.38
CA HIS A 4 -14.64 7.30 16.61
C HIS A 4 -15.59 8.39 17.07
N SER A 5 -16.74 8.52 16.38
CA SER A 5 -17.64 9.61 16.74
C SER A 5 -18.22 9.38 18.14
N PRO A 6 -18.07 10.35 19.05
CA PRO A 6 -18.63 10.25 20.40
C PRO A 6 -20.17 10.24 20.39
N LEU A 7 -20.79 10.63 19.27
CA LEU A 7 -22.25 10.61 19.11
C LEU A 7 -22.83 9.20 18.95
N HIS A 8 -22.01 8.18 18.65
CA HIS A 8 -22.47 6.79 18.68
C HIS A 8 -23.01 6.38 20.07
N LEU A 9 -22.41 6.91 21.14
CA LEU A 9 -22.87 6.67 22.52
C LEU A 9 -24.30 7.21 22.75
N LEU A 10 -24.67 8.28 22.05
CA LEU A 10 -25.94 8.98 22.24
C LEU A 10 -27.09 8.24 21.55
N VAL A 11 -26.83 7.72 20.34
CA VAL A 11 -27.81 6.93 19.59
C VAL A 11 -28.19 5.66 20.34
N CYS A 12 -27.21 4.99 20.97
CA CYS A 12 -27.50 3.81 21.80
C CYS A 12 -28.42 4.13 23.00
N LEU A 13 -28.39 5.37 23.49
CA LEU A 13 -29.25 5.82 24.59
C LEU A 13 -30.56 6.45 24.14
N GLN A 14 -30.87 6.35 22.83
CA GLN A 14 -32.07 6.88 22.19
C GLN A 14 -32.21 8.41 22.33
N ILE A 15 -31.09 9.12 22.42
CA ILE A 15 -31.06 10.58 22.43
C ILE A 15 -30.83 11.06 21.00
N SER A 16 -31.74 11.89 20.48
CA SER A 16 -31.59 12.45 19.14
C SER A 16 -30.38 13.40 19.08
N PRO A 17 -29.58 13.37 18.00
CA PRO A 17 -28.48 14.32 17.80
C PRO A 17 -28.90 15.80 17.86
N ASP A 18 -30.15 16.09 17.50
CA ASP A 18 -30.70 17.45 17.49
C ASP A 18 -31.04 17.96 18.90
N GLU A 19 -31.25 17.05 19.85
CA GLU A 19 -31.59 17.37 21.25
C GLU A 19 -30.33 17.58 22.11
N ILE A 20 -29.14 17.48 21.53
CA ILE A 20 -27.90 17.52 22.31
C ILE A 20 -27.58 18.93 22.76
N ASN A 21 -27.56 19.11 24.09
CA ASN A 21 -27.09 20.29 24.82
C ASN A 21 -26.28 19.87 26.06
N ALA A 22 -25.73 20.81 26.81
CA ALA A 22 -24.92 20.50 27.99
C ALA A 22 -25.67 19.66 29.05
N GLU A 23 -26.98 19.87 29.18
CA GLU A 23 -27.82 19.14 30.13
C GLU A 23 -28.05 17.69 29.69
N SER A 24 -28.28 17.45 28.39
CA SER A 24 -28.42 16.10 27.85
C SER A 24 -27.13 15.28 27.98
N ILE A 25 -25.95 15.92 27.88
CA ILE A 25 -24.65 15.28 28.13
C ILE A 25 -24.49 14.88 29.61
N LEU A 26 -24.94 15.72 30.55
CA LEU A 26 -24.93 15.35 31.98
C LEU A 26 -25.87 14.18 32.26
N ARG A 27 -27.07 14.17 31.65
CA ARG A 27 -28.01 13.04 31.76
C ARG A 27 -27.41 11.75 31.18
N LEU A 28 -26.69 11.85 30.05
CA LEU A 28 -25.95 10.74 29.45
C LEU A 28 -24.93 10.16 30.42
N LYS A 29 -24.13 11.02 31.05
CA LYS A 29 -23.13 10.63 32.06
C LYS A 29 -23.75 9.82 33.19
N SER A 30 -24.85 10.31 33.74
CA SER A 30 -25.56 9.62 34.82
C SER A 30 -26.13 8.28 34.38
N LYS A 31 -26.70 8.19 33.17
CA LYS A 31 -27.28 6.95 32.63
C LYS A 31 -26.20 5.89 32.35
N LEU A 32 -25.07 6.27 31.74
CA LEU A 32 -23.96 5.34 31.48
C LEU A 32 -23.30 4.87 32.77
N LEU A 33 -23.10 5.75 33.75
CA LEU A 33 -22.58 5.35 35.07
C LEU A 33 -23.52 4.38 35.80
N ALA A 34 -24.83 4.55 35.65
CA ALA A 34 -25.81 3.62 36.18
C ALA A 34 -25.76 2.27 35.45
N GLU A 35 -25.66 2.24 34.12
CA GLU A 35 -25.45 0.99 33.37
C GLU A 35 -24.21 0.25 33.84
N PHE A 36 -23.06 0.92 33.96
CA PHE A 36 -21.82 0.31 34.47
C PHE A 36 -21.94 -0.25 35.88
N SER A 37 -22.86 0.28 36.69
CA SER A 37 -23.11 -0.21 38.05
C SER A 37 -24.06 -1.40 38.07
N LEU A 38 -24.82 -1.62 36.98
CA LEU A 38 -25.77 -2.72 36.82
C LEU A 38 -25.16 -3.91 36.07
N THR A 39 -24.22 -3.69 35.16
CA THR A 39 -23.45 -4.77 34.51
C THR A 39 -22.34 -5.28 35.41
N THR A 40 -22.19 -6.60 35.50
CA THR A 40 -21.03 -7.26 36.13
C THR A 40 -19.75 -7.13 35.30
N ASP A 41 -19.89 -6.77 34.02
CA ASP A 41 -18.78 -6.63 33.09
C ASP A 41 -18.09 -5.26 33.22
N ILE A 42 -16.78 -5.24 33.04
CA ILE A 42 -15.93 -4.03 33.08
C ILE A 42 -16.13 -3.16 31.83
N THR A 43 -16.78 -3.71 30.80
CA THR A 43 -16.97 -3.07 29.49
C THR A 43 -18.41 -3.12 29.03
N ILE A 44 -18.86 -2.06 28.34
CA ILE A 44 -20.15 -2.03 27.65
C ILE A 44 -19.88 -2.06 26.14
N ASN A 45 -20.63 -2.89 25.39
CA ASN A 45 -20.50 -2.97 23.94
C ASN A 45 -21.48 -2.02 23.26
N ILE A 46 -20.96 -1.08 22.46
CA ILE A 46 -21.72 -0.06 21.75
C ILE A 46 -21.32 -0.14 20.27
N ASN A 47 -22.27 -0.51 19.41
CA ASN A 47 -22.05 -0.73 17.97
C ASN A 47 -20.88 -1.67 17.61
N GLY A 48 -20.65 -2.72 18.42
CA GLY A 48 -19.57 -3.67 18.18
C GLY A 48 -18.23 -3.27 18.79
N THR A 49 -18.14 -2.09 19.41
CA THR A 49 -16.94 -1.61 20.10
C THR A 49 -17.12 -1.73 21.61
N ALA A 50 -16.19 -2.41 22.29
CA ALA A 50 -16.19 -2.52 23.74
C ALA A 50 -15.55 -1.28 24.38
N TYR A 51 -16.31 -0.58 25.23
CA TYR A 51 -15.86 0.60 25.95
C TYR A 51 -15.72 0.31 27.44
N THR A 52 -14.60 0.75 28.03
CA THR A 52 -14.44 0.79 29.49
C THR A 52 -15.12 2.02 30.08
N LYS A 53 -15.38 1.98 31.39
CA LYS A 53 -15.92 3.13 32.14
C LYS A 53 -15.09 4.40 31.94
N ASP A 54 -13.76 4.28 32.04
CA ASP A 54 -12.85 5.43 31.90
C ASP A 54 -12.84 5.99 30.48
N ALA A 55 -12.91 5.13 29.46
CA ALA A 55 -12.99 5.55 28.06
C ALA A 55 -14.26 6.37 27.80
N ILE A 56 -15.40 5.90 28.28
CA ILE A 56 -16.67 6.62 28.16
C ILE A 56 -16.63 7.96 28.92
N LEU A 57 -16.11 7.97 30.15
CA LEU A 57 -16.00 9.22 30.91
C LEU A 57 -15.14 10.25 30.19
N LYS A 58 -14.02 9.83 29.60
CA LYS A 58 -13.16 10.69 28.79
C LYS A 58 -13.89 11.25 27.57
N ILE A 59 -14.64 10.41 26.85
CA ILE A 59 -15.44 10.83 25.71
C ILE A 59 -16.52 11.85 26.11
N ILE A 60 -17.22 11.60 27.22
CA ILE A 60 -18.26 12.51 27.73
C ILE A 60 -17.67 13.85 28.14
N ASP A 61 -16.52 13.84 28.81
CA ASP A 61 -15.87 15.06 29.25
C ASP A 61 -15.32 15.87 28.06
N GLN A 62 -14.94 15.21 26.94
CA GLN A 62 -14.68 15.88 25.65
C GLN A 62 -15.94 16.51 25.04
N LEU A 63 -17.08 15.80 25.05
CA LEU A 63 -18.35 16.31 24.51
C LEU A 63 -18.91 17.55 25.22
N LYS A 64 -18.50 17.84 26.46
CA LYS A 64 -19.02 18.98 27.24
C LYS A 64 -18.64 20.34 26.67
N VAL A 65 -17.62 20.39 25.82
CA VAL A 65 -17.25 21.62 25.12
C VAL A 65 -18.22 21.80 23.94
N VAL A 66 -19.04 22.85 23.98
CA VAL A 66 -20.14 23.06 23.02
C VAL A 66 -19.65 23.21 21.58
N ASP A 67 -18.49 23.84 21.40
CA ASP A 67 -17.87 24.01 20.07
C ASP A 67 -17.44 22.65 19.49
N ASP A 68 -16.89 21.77 20.32
CA ASP A 68 -16.49 20.41 19.93
C ASP A 68 -17.70 19.58 19.51
N LEU A 69 -18.81 19.72 20.23
CA LEU A 69 -20.05 19.01 19.92
C LEU A 69 -20.59 19.38 18.53
N THR A 70 -20.52 20.64 18.13
CA THR A 70 -21.01 21.10 16.83
C THR A 70 -20.27 20.42 15.68
N ILE A 71 -18.94 20.31 15.79
CA ILE A 71 -18.09 19.61 14.81
C ILE A 71 -18.47 18.14 14.74
N HIS A 72 -18.59 17.47 15.88
CA HIS A 72 -18.95 16.06 15.93
C HIS A 72 -20.32 15.82 15.27
N LYS A 73 -21.31 16.71 15.48
CA LYS A 73 -22.61 16.64 14.79
C LYS A 73 -22.46 16.80 13.29
N GLU A 74 -21.66 17.76 12.84
CA GLU A 74 -21.44 17.99 11.41
C GLU A 74 -20.81 16.76 10.74
N ILE A 75 -19.73 16.20 11.31
CA ILE A 75 -19.11 14.96 10.81
C ILE A 75 -20.13 13.82 10.79
N TYR A 76 -20.89 13.65 11.87
CA TYR A 76 -21.86 12.57 12.02
C TYR A 76 -23.00 12.64 11.00
N SER A 77 -23.42 13.85 10.62
CA SER A 77 -24.42 14.07 9.58
C SER A 77 -23.96 13.63 8.18
N LYS A 78 -22.63 13.62 7.94
CA LYS A 78 -22.02 13.23 6.66
C LYS A 78 -21.57 11.76 6.72
N THR A 79 -22.52 10.83 6.58
CA THR A 79 -22.30 9.36 6.78
C THR A 79 -21.08 8.80 6.03
N SER A 80 -20.85 9.21 4.78
CA SER A 80 -19.69 8.73 4.01
C SER A 80 -18.36 9.21 4.59
N LEU A 81 -18.30 10.45 5.07
CA LEU A 81 -17.13 11.01 5.74
C LEU A 81 -16.90 10.32 7.07
N LEU A 82 -17.93 10.19 7.90
CA LEU A 82 -17.85 9.45 9.17
C LEU A 82 -17.30 8.04 8.96
N ASN A 83 -17.91 7.26 8.07
CA ASN A 83 -17.48 5.88 7.80
C ASN A 83 -16.02 5.79 7.35
N TRP A 84 -15.54 6.78 6.59
CA TRP A 84 -14.14 6.86 6.20
C TRP A 84 -13.24 7.24 7.39
N MET A 85 -13.60 8.24 8.20
CA MET A 85 -12.81 8.67 9.35
C MET A 85 -12.63 7.56 10.40
N GLU A 86 -13.65 6.72 10.58
CA GLU A 86 -13.58 5.58 11.49
C GLU A 86 -12.81 4.39 10.90
N ASN A 87 -12.69 4.30 9.57
CA ASN A 87 -12.04 3.19 8.88
C ASN A 87 -11.24 3.70 7.65
N PRO A 88 -10.21 4.54 7.85
CA PRO A 88 -9.60 5.30 6.76
C PRO A 88 -8.95 4.41 5.69
N THR A 89 -8.51 3.21 6.06
CA THR A 89 -7.82 2.27 5.16
C THR A 89 -8.75 1.38 4.33
N GLN A 90 -10.02 1.28 4.71
CA GLN A 90 -10.98 0.34 4.10
C GLN A 90 -11.99 1.02 3.16
N LYS A 91 -12.19 2.33 3.31
CA LYS A 91 -13.18 3.10 2.56
C LYS A 91 -12.51 4.03 1.55
N VAL A 92 -13.25 4.40 0.51
CA VAL A 92 -12.82 5.42 -0.45
C VAL A 92 -12.87 6.78 0.24
N PHE A 93 -11.80 7.57 0.11
CA PHE A 93 -11.71 8.90 0.69
C PHE A 93 -12.73 9.85 0.03
N PRO A 94 -13.72 10.39 0.76
CA PRO A 94 -14.74 11.27 0.21
C PRO A 94 -14.22 12.71 0.13
N ILE A 95 -13.32 12.97 -0.82
CA ILE A 95 -12.55 14.22 -0.92
C ILE A 95 -13.43 15.47 -0.93
N ASP A 96 -14.55 15.47 -1.67
CA ASP A 96 -15.40 16.66 -1.79
C ASP A 96 -16.08 17.03 -0.46
N LEU A 97 -16.57 16.03 0.28
CA LEU A 97 -17.16 16.24 1.61
C LEU A 97 -16.12 16.69 2.63
N ALA A 98 -14.90 16.15 2.52
CA ALA A 98 -13.78 16.52 3.38
C ALA A 98 -13.31 17.97 3.11
N LYS A 99 -13.29 18.39 1.84
CA LYS A 99 -12.97 19.79 1.48
C LYS A 99 -14.05 20.74 1.98
N ASP A 100 -15.31 20.40 1.76
CA ASP A 100 -16.45 21.19 2.22
C ASP A 100 -16.42 21.44 3.74
N ILE A 101 -16.17 20.40 4.55
CA ILE A 101 -16.15 20.55 6.01
C ILE A 101 -14.96 21.39 6.50
N LEU A 102 -13.77 21.21 5.91
CA LEU A 102 -12.58 21.99 6.28
C LEU A 102 -12.69 23.45 5.83
N ASN A 103 -13.28 23.73 4.67
CA ASN A 103 -13.48 25.10 4.18
C ASN A 103 -14.53 25.86 4.99
N THR A 104 -15.57 25.16 5.46
CA THR A 104 -16.58 25.78 6.34
C THR A 104 -16.02 26.08 7.74
N ASN A 105 -15.03 25.30 8.18
CA ASN A 105 -14.48 25.34 9.54
C ASN A 105 -12.96 25.56 9.54
N THR A 106 -12.43 26.40 8.65
CA THR A 106 -10.98 26.48 8.36
C THR A 106 -10.10 26.75 9.59
N ASN A 107 -10.63 27.50 10.56
CA ASN A 107 -9.89 27.87 11.78
C ASN A 107 -10.16 26.94 12.97
N ASN A 108 -10.81 25.80 12.75
CA ASN A 108 -11.15 24.88 13.83
C ASN A 108 -10.04 23.83 14.03
N ASP A 109 -9.19 24.06 15.02
CA ASP A 109 -8.06 23.17 15.34
C ASP A 109 -8.49 21.75 15.69
N LEU A 110 -9.63 21.57 16.36
CA LEU A 110 -10.10 20.22 16.70
C LEU A 110 -10.45 19.43 15.44
N LEU A 111 -11.23 20.01 14.52
CA LEU A 111 -11.56 19.37 13.25
C LEU A 111 -10.30 19.04 12.45
N GLN A 112 -9.36 20.00 12.36
CA GLN A 112 -8.10 19.83 11.66
C GLN A 112 -7.30 18.65 12.23
N ASN A 113 -7.20 18.53 13.56
CA ASN A 113 -6.52 17.43 14.24
C ASN A 113 -7.19 16.07 13.98
N ILE A 114 -8.53 16.00 14.11
CA ILE A 114 -9.28 14.77 13.87
C ILE A 114 -9.09 14.31 12.41
N MET A 115 -9.23 15.24 11.46
CA MET A 115 -9.04 14.96 10.04
C MET A 115 -7.60 14.55 9.73
N LEU A 116 -6.61 15.22 10.35
CA LEU A 116 -5.19 14.91 10.17
C LEU A 116 -4.88 13.48 10.61
N GLU A 117 -5.42 13.01 11.73
CA GLU A 117 -5.17 11.65 12.22
C GLU A 117 -5.68 10.60 11.21
N ALA A 118 -6.95 10.70 10.79
CA ALA A 118 -7.53 9.77 9.83
C ALA A 118 -6.85 9.86 8.45
N PHE A 119 -6.54 11.08 8.00
CA PHE A 119 -5.88 11.31 6.72
C PHE A 119 -4.42 10.83 6.72
N GLY A 120 -3.69 11.04 7.81
CA GLY A 120 -2.33 10.52 7.99
C GLY A 120 -2.28 9.00 7.97
N GLU A 121 -3.23 8.32 8.65
CA GLU A 121 -3.39 6.87 8.56
C GLU A 121 -3.67 6.42 7.11
N TYR A 122 -4.52 7.15 6.38
CA TYR A 122 -4.81 6.89 4.97
C TYR A 122 -3.58 7.05 4.07
N VAL A 123 -2.82 8.14 4.21
CA VAL A 123 -1.60 8.40 3.45
C VAL A 123 -0.57 7.30 3.68
N LYS A 124 -0.29 6.98 4.94
CA LYS A 124 0.67 5.94 5.32
C LYS A 124 0.28 4.59 4.74
N PHE A 125 -1.00 4.21 4.86
CA PHE A 125 -1.50 2.95 4.32
C PHE A 125 -1.34 2.86 2.80
N ASN A 126 -1.73 3.90 2.06
CA ASN A 126 -1.61 3.89 0.61
C ASN A 126 -0.15 3.88 0.14
N PHE A 127 0.74 4.57 0.86
CA PHE A 127 2.18 4.52 0.60
C PHE A 127 2.73 3.10 0.77
N GLN A 128 2.44 2.46 1.92
CA GLN A 128 2.88 1.09 2.22
C GLN A 128 2.33 0.04 1.26
N LYS A 129 1.14 0.28 0.69
CA LYS A 129 0.52 -0.60 -0.30
C LYS A 129 0.91 -0.27 -1.74
N GLY A 130 1.79 0.71 -1.96
CA GLY A 130 2.23 1.12 -3.30
C GLY A 130 1.11 1.71 -4.16
N ARG A 131 0.06 2.28 -3.55
CA ARG A 131 -1.13 2.78 -4.26
C ARG A 131 -0.94 4.22 -4.76
N PHE A 132 0.14 4.47 -5.50
CA PHE A 132 0.56 5.82 -5.90
C PHE A 132 -0.42 6.53 -6.82
N ARG A 133 -1.26 5.80 -7.55
CA ARG A 133 -2.33 6.39 -8.39
C ARG A 133 -3.30 7.27 -7.57
N LEU A 134 -3.47 7.00 -6.28
CA LEU A 134 -4.35 7.78 -5.41
C LEU A 134 -3.71 9.07 -4.91
N PHE A 135 -2.38 9.23 -5.07
CA PHE A 135 -1.66 10.35 -4.48
C PHE A 135 -1.93 11.68 -5.17
N ALA A 136 -2.40 11.71 -6.42
CA ALA A 136 -2.85 12.94 -7.04
C ALA A 136 -3.96 13.62 -6.20
N ASN A 137 -4.96 12.85 -5.77
CA ASN A 137 -6.05 13.35 -4.93
C ASN A 137 -5.57 13.68 -3.50
N ILE A 138 -4.60 12.91 -2.98
CA ILE A 138 -4.02 13.16 -1.66
C ILE A 138 -3.29 14.50 -1.66
N LEU A 139 -2.38 14.71 -2.62
CA LEU A 139 -1.56 15.91 -2.71
C LEU A 139 -2.41 17.16 -2.99
N ASP A 140 -3.47 17.04 -3.79
CA ASP A 140 -4.45 18.11 -4.00
C ASP A 140 -5.29 18.43 -2.74
N PHE A 141 -5.41 17.47 -1.82
CA PHE A 141 -6.14 17.67 -0.57
C PHE A 141 -5.29 18.33 0.53
N ILE A 142 -3.98 18.08 0.59
CA ILE A 142 -3.09 18.61 1.65
C ILE A 142 -3.25 20.12 1.88
N PRO A 143 -3.34 20.99 0.86
CA PRO A 143 -3.49 22.44 1.04
C PRO A 143 -4.75 22.89 1.79
N ASN A 144 -5.72 22.01 2.03
CA ASN A 144 -6.93 22.32 2.82
C ASN A 144 -6.66 22.26 4.34
N PHE A 145 -5.51 21.72 4.75
CA PHE A 145 -5.05 21.78 6.13
C PHE A 145 -4.35 23.10 6.43
N SER A 146 -4.26 23.46 7.71
CA SER A 146 -3.36 24.55 8.12
C SER A 146 -1.90 24.20 7.78
N GLU A 147 -1.03 25.21 7.69
CA GLU A 147 0.38 25.02 7.33
C GLU A 147 1.08 24.01 8.27
N ALA A 148 0.87 24.14 9.59
CA ALA A 148 1.45 23.24 10.58
C ALA A 148 1.01 21.77 10.38
N HIS A 149 -0.27 21.53 10.11
CA HIS A 149 -0.78 20.17 9.87
C HIS A 149 -0.33 19.63 8.50
N SER A 150 -0.23 20.49 7.48
CA SER A 150 0.31 20.12 6.17
C SER A 150 1.76 19.64 6.27
N LEU A 151 2.58 20.32 7.08
CA LEU A 151 3.98 19.94 7.32
C LEU A 151 4.09 18.52 7.91
N ILE A 152 3.21 18.14 8.84
CA ILE A 152 3.18 16.79 9.43
C ILE A 152 2.94 15.73 8.34
N ILE A 153 2.04 16.00 7.39
CA ILE A 153 1.75 15.08 6.28
C ILE A 153 2.97 15.00 5.35
N TYR A 154 3.55 16.15 4.97
CA TYR A 154 4.74 16.18 4.13
C TYR A 154 5.93 15.48 4.77
N GLU A 155 6.14 15.63 6.08
CA GLU A 155 7.17 14.91 6.83
C GLU A 155 6.97 13.39 6.74
N SER A 156 5.73 12.90 6.86
CA SER A 156 5.43 11.48 6.65
C SER A 156 5.74 11.02 5.22
N LEU A 157 5.49 11.85 4.20
CA LEU A 157 5.84 11.53 2.80
C LEU A 157 7.36 11.49 2.61
N TYR A 158 8.07 12.46 3.20
CA TYR A 158 9.52 12.55 3.18
C TYR A 158 10.15 11.27 3.74
N TYR A 159 9.76 10.86 4.95
CA TYR A 159 10.24 9.61 5.54
C TYR A 159 9.85 8.37 4.73
N GLY A 160 8.66 8.38 4.11
CA GLY A 160 8.26 7.32 3.18
C GLY A 160 9.25 7.17 2.03
N ILE A 161 9.61 8.27 1.37
CA ILE A 161 10.55 8.27 0.24
C ILE A 161 11.96 7.91 0.70
N GLU A 162 12.42 8.43 1.85
CA GLU A 162 13.72 8.06 2.43
C GLU A 162 13.82 6.55 2.71
N ASN A 163 12.74 5.92 3.18
CA ASN A 163 12.73 4.47 3.37
C ASN A 163 12.90 3.73 2.05
N VAL A 164 12.25 4.17 0.97
CA VAL A 164 12.44 3.60 -0.38
C VAL A 164 13.90 3.78 -0.84
N ILE A 165 14.48 4.96 -0.63
CA ILE A 165 15.89 5.24 -0.93
C ILE A 165 16.81 4.28 -0.16
N ASN A 166 16.54 4.06 1.12
CA ASN A 166 17.30 3.15 1.98
C ASN A 166 17.16 1.69 1.53
N ASP A 167 15.97 1.25 1.13
CA ASP A 167 15.72 -0.08 0.61
C ASP A 167 16.51 -0.32 -0.69
N ILE A 168 16.50 0.65 -1.62
CA ILE A 168 17.32 0.62 -2.84
C ILE A 168 18.82 0.58 -2.49
N ASN A 169 19.25 1.39 -1.53
CA ASN A 169 20.64 1.47 -1.08
C ASN A 169 21.13 0.24 -0.32
N ASN A 170 20.23 -0.56 0.23
CA ASN A 170 20.56 -1.86 0.80
C ASN A 170 20.57 -2.93 -0.29
N ALA A 171 19.59 -2.91 -1.19
CA ALA A 171 19.49 -3.82 -2.33
C ALA A 171 20.68 -3.72 -3.30
N LYS A 172 21.31 -2.55 -3.44
CA LYS A 172 22.51 -2.38 -4.29
C LYS A 172 23.74 -3.13 -3.78
N LYS A 173 23.82 -3.43 -2.47
CA LYS A 173 24.97 -4.13 -1.85
C LYS A 173 24.97 -5.61 -2.21
N LEU A 174 23.80 -6.25 -2.16
CA LEU A 174 23.57 -7.66 -2.46
C LEU A 174 22.24 -7.81 -3.21
N PRO A 175 22.25 -7.71 -4.55
CA PRO A 175 21.00 -7.70 -5.31
C PRO A 175 20.33 -9.07 -5.36
N ASP A 176 19.14 -9.19 -4.78
CA ASP A 176 18.19 -10.27 -5.02
C ASP A 176 16.97 -9.71 -5.78
N ILE A 177 16.92 -9.94 -7.10
CA ILE A 177 15.89 -9.37 -7.97
C ILE A 177 14.47 -9.74 -7.52
N LYS A 178 14.26 -10.98 -7.04
CA LYS A 178 12.92 -11.42 -6.64
C LYS A 178 12.45 -10.66 -5.41
N THR A 179 13.31 -10.58 -4.39
CA THR A 179 13.01 -9.85 -3.15
C THR A 179 12.89 -8.35 -3.40
N ASN A 180 13.76 -7.79 -4.25
CA ASN A 180 13.77 -6.37 -4.57
C ASN A 180 12.51 -5.93 -5.34
N LYS A 181 12.02 -6.73 -6.30
CA LYS A 181 10.74 -6.47 -6.99
C LYS A 181 9.55 -6.50 -6.03
N LEU A 182 9.59 -7.33 -4.99
CA LEU A 182 8.53 -7.33 -3.96
C LEU A 182 8.61 -6.10 -3.05
N ALA A 183 9.82 -5.66 -2.70
CA ALA A 183 10.03 -4.53 -1.79
C ALA A 183 9.73 -3.19 -2.45
N PHE A 184 10.26 -2.96 -3.65
CA PHE A 184 10.16 -1.67 -4.34
C PHE A 184 9.92 -1.81 -5.86
N GLY A 185 9.29 -2.89 -6.32
CA GLY A 185 8.96 -3.07 -7.73
C GLY A 185 8.11 -1.95 -8.34
N PHE A 186 7.30 -1.27 -7.51
CA PHE A 186 6.48 -0.14 -7.92
C PHE A 186 7.28 1.02 -8.54
N ILE A 187 8.60 1.11 -8.34
CA ILE A 187 9.41 2.19 -8.92
C ILE A 187 9.52 2.11 -10.45
N SER A 188 9.18 0.96 -11.04
CA SER A 188 9.08 0.81 -12.51
C SER A 188 7.71 1.20 -13.06
N GLU A 189 6.76 1.58 -12.20
CA GLU A 189 5.42 2.02 -12.60
C GLU A 189 5.31 3.55 -12.78
N PRO A 190 4.54 4.03 -13.77
CA PRO A 190 4.34 5.47 -13.99
C PRO A 190 3.75 6.21 -12.80
N ASN A 191 2.87 5.54 -12.02
CA ASN A 191 2.20 6.17 -10.88
C ASN A 191 3.19 6.67 -9.82
N TRP A 192 4.34 6.01 -9.68
CA TRP A 192 5.39 6.44 -8.74
C TRP A 192 6.07 7.72 -9.22
N THR A 193 6.42 7.80 -10.51
CA THR A 193 6.97 9.00 -11.12
C THR A 193 6.00 10.17 -11.06
N ASP A 194 4.73 9.93 -11.40
CA ASP A 194 3.67 10.94 -11.30
C ASP A 194 3.52 11.45 -9.86
N PHE A 195 3.58 10.55 -8.87
CA PHE A 195 3.59 10.94 -7.46
C PHE A 195 4.77 11.85 -7.14
N LEU A 196 6.00 11.45 -7.49
CA LEU A 196 7.20 12.25 -7.20
C LEU A 196 7.14 13.63 -7.86
N ASN A 197 6.72 13.70 -9.11
CA ASN A 197 6.65 14.94 -9.88
C ASN A 197 5.59 15.92 -9.37
N ASN A 198 4.54 15.43 -8.71
CA ASN A 198 3.51 16.26 -8.09
C ASN A 198 3.85 16.73 -6.67
N LEU A 199 4.98 16.29 -6.09
CA LEU A 199 5.45 16.79 -4.80
C LEU A 199 5.94 18.24 -4.91
N PRO A 200 5.79 19.04 -3.83
CA PRO A 200 6.26 20.43 -3.84
C PRO A 200 7.77 20.54 -4.04
N SER A 201 8.24 21.75 -4.34
CA SER A 201 9.67 22.04 -4.60
C SER A 201 10.56 21.72 -3.40
N SER A 202 10.04 21.70 -2.17
CA SER A 202 10.77 21.27 -0.98
C SER A 202 11.27 19.82 -1.05
N PHE A 203 10.73 18.99 -1.95
CA PHE A 203 11.16 17.60 -2.18
C PHE A 203 12.21 17.46 -3.29
N GLU A 204 12.70 18.56 -3.88
CA GLU A 204 13.65 18.50 -4.99
C GLU A 204 14.92 17.72 -4.64
N GLU A 205 15.53 17.99 -3.48
CA GLU A 205 16.71 17.27 -3.02
C GLU A 205 16.41 15.78 -2.81
N THR A 206 15.28 15.45 -2.18
CA THR A 206 14.84 14.06 -1.96
C THR A 206 14.63 13.32 -3.28
N ARG A 207 14.03 13.97 -4.29
CA ARG A 207 13.87 13.40 -5.65
C ARG A 207 15.21 13.15 -6.30
N ASN A 208 16.17 14.07 -6.18
CA ASN A 208 17.52 13.89 -6.71
C ASN A 208 18.24 12.71 -6.05
N LEU A 209 18.17 12.60 -4.71
CA LEU A 209 18.73 11.48 -3.95
C LEU A 209 18.12 10.13 -4.34
N TYR A 210 16.80 10.10 -4.56
CA TYR A 210 16.11 8.93 -5.11
C TYR A 210 16.65 8.56 -6.49
N CYS A 211 16.72 9.52 -7.41
CA CYS A 211 17.21 9.29 -8.76
C CYS A 211 18.65 8.74 -8.77
N VAL A 212 19.56 9.31 -7.97
CA VAL A 212 20.93 8.81 -7.82
C VAL A 212 20.93 7.36 -7.32
N SER A 213 20.17 7.08 -6.26
CA SER A 213 20.12 5.74 -5.67
C SER A 213 19.56 4.70 -6.64
N ALA A 214 18.53 5.07 -7.42
CA ALA A 214 17.91 4.21 -8.41
C ALA A 214 18.83 3.93 -9.62
N ILE A 215 19.57 4.94 -10.11
CA ILE A 215 20.58 4.75 -11.16
C ILE A 215 21.68 3.81 -10.69
N ASP A 216 22.24 4.06 -9.50
CA ASP A 216 23.27 3.20 -8.91
C ASP A 216 22.82 1.75 -8.84
N TYR A 217 21.57 1.55 -8.44
CA TYR A 217 20.95 0.23 -8.40
C TYR A 217 20.81 -0.39 -9.80
N ILE A 218 20.28 0.34 -10.78
CA ILE A 218 20.19 -0.11 -12.18
C ILE A 218 21.55 -0.56 -12.71
N VAL A 219 22.61 0.23 -12.48
CA VAL A 219 23.97 -0.10 -12.94
C VAL A 219 24.45 -1.43 -12.35
N ARG A 220 24.04 -1.78 -11.13
CA ARG A 220 24.37 -3.06 -10.48
C ARG A 220 23.59 -4.23 -11.07
N ILE A 221 22.29 -4.05 -11.30
CA ILE A 221 21.40 -5.16 -11.70
C ILE A 221 21.22 -5.32 -13.20
N GLN A 222 21.69 -4.37 -14.02
CA GLN A 222 21.51 -4.40 -15.48
C GLN A 222 22.00 -5.69 -16.15
N LYS A 223 22.98 -6.40 -15.59
CA LYS A 223 23.44 -7.68 -16.16
C LYS A 223 22.58 -8.87 -15.78
N ILE A 224 21.75 -8.71 -14.75
CA ILE A 224 20.91 -9.74 -14.13
C ILE A 224 19.50 -9.69 -14.73
N ASP A 225 18.89 -8.51 -14.76
CA ASP A 225 17.52 -8.30 -15.25
C ASP A 225 17.40 -7.04 -16.11
N TYR A 226 17.63 -7.19 -17.41
CA TYR A 226 17.61 -6.09 -18.38
C TYR A 226 16.24 -5.44 -18.55
N GLU A 227 15.17 -6.24 -18.48
CA GLU A 227 13.81 -5.76 -18.70
C GLU A 227 13.40 -4.82 -17.58
N TRP A 228 13.59 -5.26 -16.34
CA TRP A 228 13.27 -4.41 -15.20
C TRP A 228 14.15 -3.17 -15.14
N THR A 229 15.46 -3.26 -15.46
CA THR A 229 16.29 -2.05 -15.55
C THR A 229 15.82 -1.08 -16.62
N TYR A 230 15.34 -1.57 -17.76
CA TYR A 230 14.79 -0.73 -18.80
C TYR A 230 13.53 0.00 -18.30
N GLU A 231 12.61 -0.72 -17.66
CA GLU A 231 11.39 -0.11 -17.10
C GLU A 231 11.70 0.96 -16.05
N ILE A 232 12.58 0.67 -15.07
CA ILE A 232 12.97 1.66 -14.06
C ILE A 232 13.62 2.87 -14.74
N SER A 233 14.56 2.65 -15.67
CA SER A 233 15.24 3.77 -16.36
C SER A 233 14.27 4.64 -17.17
N ALA A 234 13.24 4.06 -17.78
CA ALA A 234 12.20 4.81 -18.49
C ALA A 234 11.36 5.69 -17.56
N GLN A 235 11.09 5.22 -16.34
CA GLN A 235 10.41 6.01 -15.32
C GLN A 235 11.31 7.13 -14.77
N LEU A 236 12.60 6.87 -14.60
CA LEU A 236 13.56 7.89 -14.16
C LEU A 236 13.72 9.02 -15.17
N GLU A 237 13.69 8.74 -16.49
CA GLU A 237 13.76 9.80 -17.51
C GLU A 237 12.60 10.81 -17.41
N GLN A 238 11.45 10.34 -16.93
CA GLN A 238 10.25 11.15 -16.74
C GLN A 238 10.24 11.87 -15.37
N THR A 239 11.15 11.52 -14.47
CA THR A 239 11.20 12.10 -13.11
C THR A 239 11.86 13.49 -13.14
N LEU A 240 11.26 14.45 -12.44
CA LEU A 240 11.78 15.80 -12.29
C LEU A 240 12.98 15.82 -11.33
N CYS A 241 14.18 15.91 -11.91
CA CYS A 241 15.44 16.06 -11.21
C CYS A 241 16.36 17.09 -11.90
N GLU A 242 17.49 17.39 -11.27
CA GLU A 242 18.54 18.25 -11.82
C GLU A 242 18.97 17.84 -13.24
N GLU A 243 19.30 18.82 -14.07
CA GLU A 243 19.61 18.61 -15.49
C GLU A 243 20.87 17.74 -15.69
N SER A 244 21.88 17.92 -14.85
CA SER A 244 23.09 17.09 -14.86
C SER A 244 22.75 15.62 -14.58
N LEU A 245 21.83 15.36 -13.65
CA LEU A 245 21.36 14.03 -13.31
C LEU A 245 20.49 13.45 -14.42
N LYS A 246 19.63 14.24 -15.05
CA LYS A 246 18.85 13.81 -16.23
C LYS A 246 19.74 13.31 -17.35
N GLN A 247 20.84 13.99 -17.64
CA GLN A 247 21.79 13.54 -18.67
C GLN A 247 22.37 12.15 -18.35
N VAL A 248 22.72 11.91 -17.08
CA VAL A 248 23.21 10.60 -16.62
C VAL A 248 22.11 9.52 -16.73
N ILE A 249 20.86 9.86 -16.37
CA ILE A 249 19.72 8.96 -16.51
C ILE A 249 19.52 8.57 -17.97
N SER A 250 19.45 9.54 -18.89
CA SER A 250 19.21 9.28 -20.32
C SER A 250 20.32 8.44 -20.95
N GLN A 251 21.58 8.70 -20.61
CA GLN A 251 22.69 7.85 -21.07
C GLN A 251 22.56 6.40 -20.60
N ASN A 252 22.17 6.19 -19.33
CA ASN A 252 21.92 4.85 -18.80
C ASN A 252 20.67 4.20 -19.42
N HIS A 253 19.61 4.97 -19.67
CA HIS A 253 18.41 4.50 -20.34
C HIS A 253 18.74 3.99 -21.74
N GLU A 254 19.51 4.73 -22.54
CA GLU A 254 19.95 4.29 -23.86
C GLU A 254 20.72 2.97 -23.81
N ILE A 255 21.62 2.81 -22.83
CA ILE A 255 22.37 1.55 -22.62
C ILE A 255 21.39 0.40 -22.32
N CYS A 256 20.41 0.62 -21.45
CA CYS A 256 19.39 -0.38 -21.11
C CYS A 256 18.51 -0.72 -22.33
N ALA A 257 18.07 0.28 -23.09
CA ALA A 257 17.25 0.14 -24.28
C ALA A 257 17.93 -0.69 -25.37
N ARG A 258 19.22 -0.41 -25.65
CA ARG A 258 20.01 -1.18 -26.64
C ARG A 258 20.14 -2.64 -26.25
N LYS A 259 20.41 -2.94 -24.98
CA LYS A 259 20.57 -4.32 -24.48
C LYS A 259 19.25 -5.09 -24.41
N SER A 260 18.14 -4.40 -24.10
CA SER A 260 16.80 -5.01 -24.13
C SER A 260 16.42 -5.43 -25.56
N LYS A 261 16.68 -4.57 -26.56
CA LYS A 261 16.42 -4.86 -27.97
C LYS A 261 17.24 -6.04 -28.52
N SER A 262 18.57 -6.06 -28.28
CA SER A 262 19.43 -7.14 -28.79
C SER A 262 19.06 -8.52 -28.23
N ARG A 263 18.54 -8.59 -26.99
CA ARG A 263 18.06 -9.83 -26.40
C ARG A 263 16.75 -10.31 -27.03
N ARG A 264 15.81 -9.38 -27.30
CA ARG A 264 14.56 -9.72 -27.99
C ARG A 264 14.83 -10.27 -29.39
N GLU A 265 15.76 -9.65 -30.13
CA GLU A 265 16.20 -10.11 -31.45
C GLU A 265 16.84 -11.51 -31.39
N SER A 266 17.80 -11.75 -30.48
CA SER A 266 18.42 -13.07 -30.31
C SER A 266 17.47 -14.16 -29.81
N GLN A 267 16.45 -13.82 -29.02
CA GLN A 267 15.40 -14.75 -28.62
C GLN A 267 14.42 -15.08 -29.75
N LEU A 268 14.20 -14.17 -30.72
CA LEU A 268 13.39 -14.44 -31.90
C LEU A 268 14.11 -15.35 -32.90
N GLU A 269 15.45 -15.27 -32.98
CA GLU A 269 16.25 -16.14 -33.86
C GLU A 269 16.46 -17.56 -33.29
N GLY A 270 16.32 -17.74 -31.97
CA GLY A 270 16.58 -19.02 -31.30
C GLY A 270 15.64 -20.17 -31.67
N PRO A 271 14.32 -20.09 -31.46
CA PRO A 271 13.43 -21.25 -31.59
C PRO A 271 13.10 -21.61 -33.05
N TRP A 272 13.00 -20.61 -33.93
CA TRP A 272 12.58 -20.84 -35.33
C TRP A 272 13.66 -21.53 -36.16
N ILE A 273 14.94 -21.36 -35.83
CA ILE A 273 16.05 -22.09 -36.48
C ILE A 273 16.05 -23.58 -36.07
N TRP A 274 15.62 -23.90 -34.85
CA TRP A 274 15.50 -25.29 -34.38
C TRP A 274 14.17 -25.95 -34.76
N LEU A 275 13.14 -25.18 -35.13
CA LEU A 275 11.83 -25.70 -35.51
C LEU A 275 11.90 -26.70 -36.69
N PRO A 276 12.65 -26.46 -37.79
CA PRO A 276 12.87 -27.45 -38.84
C PRO A 276 13.56 -28.71 -38.33
N VAL A 277 14.54 -28.58 -37.43
CA VAL A 277 15.28 -29.73 -36.85
C VAL A 277 14.36 -30.58 -35.98
N PHE A 278 13.51 -29.95 -35.17
CA PHE A 278 12.49 -30.65 -34.37
C PHE A 278 11.43 -31.34 -35.25
N ILE A 279 10.97 -30.68 -36.31
CA ILE A 279 10.04 -31.28 -37.28
C ILE A 279 10.71 -32.46 -37.99
N PHE A 280 11.96 -32.31 -38.42
CA PHE A 280 12.69 -33.38 -39.12
C PHE A 280 12.98 -34.57 -38.22
N THR A 281 13.32 -34.36 -36.96
CA THR A 281 13.52 -35.44 -35.96
C THR A 281 12.22 -36.10 -35.55
N ALA A 282 11.11 -35.37 -35.46
CA ALA A 282 9.78 -35.95 -35.23
C ALA A 282 9.33 -36.81 -36.43
N LEU A 283 9.50 -36.30 -37.65
CA LEU A 283 9.18 -37.05 -38.88
C LEU A 283 10.08 -38.27 -39.06
N SER A 284 11.38 -38.17 -38.78
CA SER A 284 12.30 -39.32 -38.87
C SER A 284 11.97 -40.39 -37.82
N ARG A 285 11.53 -40.02 -36.61
CA ARG A 285 11.01 -40.98 -35.63
C ARG A 285 9.71 -41.64 -36.08
N ILE A 286 8.78 -40.92 -36.68
CA ILE A 286 7.54 -41.49 -37.22
C ILE A 286 7.85 -42.47 -38.36
N VAL A 287 8.79 -42.14 -39.24
CA VAL A 287 9.23 -43.01 -40.35
C VAL A 287 10.00 -44.23 -39.84
N SER A 288 10.87 -44.08 -38.83
CA SER A 288 11.61 -45.19 -38.21
C SER A 288 10.73 -46.10 -37.36
N CYS A 289 9.65 -45.60 -36.76
CA CYS A 289 8.71 -46.43 -36.01
C CYS A 289 7.80 -47.31 -36.89
N ASN A 290 7.84 -47.15 -38.22
CA ASN A 290 7.03 -47.96 -39.14
C ASN A 290 7.76 -49.21 -39.69
N ASN A 291 9.02 -49.43 -39.32
CA ASN A 291 9.79 -50.62 -39.74
C ASN A 291 10.19 -51.51 -38.56
N SER A 292 9.30 -52.45 -38.24
CA SER A 292 9.51 -53.66 -37.42
C SER A 292 9.84 -53.40 -35.94
N SER A 293 9.10 -53.98 -35.00
CA SER A 293 9.03 -55.42 -34.80
C SER A 293 7.83 -55.75 -33.91
N LYS A 294 7.16 -56.86 -34.23
CA LYS A 294 6.09 -57.43 -33.39
C LYS A 294 6.63 -57.62 -31.96
N PRO A 295 5.92 -57.19 -30.91
CA PRO A 295 6.33 -57.53 -29.56
C PRO A 295 6.07 -59.01 -29.33
N LYS A 296 7.16 -59.79 -29.21
CA LYS A 296 7.11 -61.14 -28.67
C LYS A 296 7.14 -60.97 -27.14
N TYR A 297 5.97 -60.84 -26.54
CA TYR A 297 5.84 -60.90 -25.08
C TYR A 297 6.03 -62.35 -24.65
N ASP A 298 7.23 -62.66 -24.17
CA ASP A 298 7.45 -63.81 -23.31
C ASP A 298 7.26 -63.32 -21.87
N TYR A 299 6.17 -63.76 -21.25
CA TYR A 299 5.94 -63.55 -19.82
C TYR A 299 6.79 -64.58 -19.10
N ASP A 300 7.97 -64.16 -18.61
CA ASP A 300 8.61 -64.90 -17.53
C ASP A 300 8.58 -64.08 -16.24
N GLN A 301 7.88 -64.67 -15.28
CA GLN A 301 7.69 -64.18 -13.93
C GLN A 301 8.98 -64.42 -13.14
N ARG A 302 9.47 -63.35 -12.51
CA ARG A 302 10.08 -63.26 -11.17
C ARG A 302 11.16 -62.20 -11.23
N ASP A 303 10.91 -61.06 -10.58
CA ASP A 303 11.66 -60.78 -9.35
C ASP A 303 11.11 -59.57 -8.62
N ASN A 304 10.90 -59.81 -7.33
CA ASN A 304 10.44 -58.86 -6.33
C ASN A 304 11.50 -57.78 -6.10
N TYR A 305 11.20 -56.53 -6.43
CA TYR A 305 11.84 -55.39 -5.78
C TYR A 305 10.80 -54.39 -5.29
N LYS A 306 10.47 -54.52 -4.00
CA LYS A 306 9.84 -53.47 -3.19
C LYS A 306 10.82 -52.30 -3.10
N TYR A 307 10.56 -51.23 -3.84
CA TYR A 307 11.09 -49.91 -3.49
C TYR A 307 10.00 -49.14 -2.75
N SER A 308 10.20 -49.00 -1.44
CA SER A 308 9.45 -48.09 -0.58
C SER A 308 9.77 -46.64 -0.97
N VAL A 309 8.76 -45.92 -1.43
CA VAL A 309 8.81 -44.47 -1.64
C VAL A 309 8.81 -43.78 -0.27
N PRO A 310 9.79 -42.93 0.08
CA PRO A 310 9.65 -42.04 1.21
C PRO A 310 8.68 -40.92 0.84
N ALA A 311 7.66 -40.72 1.68
CA ALA A 311 6.70 -39.64 1.53
C ALA A 311 7.40 -38.25 1.58
N PRO A 312 6.99 -37.29 0.75
CA PRO A 312 7.44 -35.91 0.89
C PRO A 312 6.87 -35.30 2.17
N SER A 313 7.74 -34.84 3.06
CA SER A 313 7.36 -34.06 4.23
C SER A 313 6.93 -32.65 3.79
N TYR A 314 5.62 -32.40 3.86
CA TYR A 314 5.07 -31.05 3.82
C TYR A 314 5.55 -30.28 5.05
N ARG A 315 6.48 -29.32 4.87
CA ARG A 315 6.65 -28.24 5.83
C ARG A 315 5.56 -27.19 5.57
N GLN A 316 4.66 -27.04 6.53
CA GLN A 316 3.76 -25.90 6.63
C GLN A 316 4.57 -24.61 6.90
N PRO A 317 4.13 -23.46 6.39
CA PRO A 317 4.70 -22.16 6.75
C PRO A 317 4.29 -21.78 8.19
N LEU A 318 5.29 -21.28 8.92
CA LEU A 318 5.21 -20.86 10.31
C LEU A 318 4.62 -19.43 10.37
N ASP A 319 3.30 -19.31 10.25
CA ASP A 319 2.57 -18.10 10.62
C ASP A 319 2.19 -18.17 12.10
N SER A 320 3.06 -17.67 12.97
CA SER A 320 2.70 -17.18 14.31
C SER A 320 3.96 -16.68 14.99
N LEU A 321 4.12 -15.36 15.16
CA LEU A 321 4.76 -14.72 16.30
C LEU A 321 4.58 -13.20 16.16
N LEU A 322 3.36 -12.75 16.46
CA LEU A 322 3.10 -11.42 17.02
C LEU A 322 2.25 -11.65 18.26
N HIS A 323 2.89 -11.52 19.42
CA HIS A 323 2.27 -11.11 20.68
C HIS A 323 3.04 -9.89 21.18
#